data_AF-A0A951UI74-F1
#
_entry.id   AF-A0A951UI74-F1
#
_cell.length_a   1.000
_cell.length_b   1.000
_cell.length_c   1.000
_cell.angle_alpha   90.00
_cell.angle_beta   90.00
_cell.angle_gamma   90.00
#
_symmetry.space_group_name_H-M   'P 1'
#
loop_
_entity.id
_entity.type
_entity.pdbx_description
1 polymer ?
#
loop_
_entity_poly.entity_id
_entity_poly.type
_entity_poly.pdbx_seq_one_letter_code
_entity_poly.pdbx_strand_id
1 'polypeptide(L)'
;MSSNTISPKVQADHINQREEFKPPLSVEFRSSLNSILCWTHLLLRGRLDQSTMLQAYEVIEHNAKRQLLLLDQLLNWCLTSDAIYPEVSKHKQPNVDCKQFKQFISSLSIEFRSSLNSILCWTHLLREGQLDQSTTVQAVEVIEKKASVLNSLLDQLLNWHFTHNDHGLTVSNELSNGHDL
;
A
#
# COMPACT_ATOMS: atom_id res chain seq x y z
N MET A 1 -7.87 -37.00 -25.64
CA MET A 1 -7.64 -35.58 -25.97
C MET A 1 -8.92 -34.83 -25.65
N SER A 2 -8.98 -34.20 -24.48
CA SER A 2 -10.16 -33.42 -24.05
C SER A 2 -9.74 -31.96 -23.96
N SER A 3 -10.08 -31.21 -25.00
CA SER A 3 -9.90 -29.76 -25.06
C SER A 3 -10.85 -29.11 -24.07
N ASN A 4 -10.33 -28.68 -22.92
CA ASN A 4 -11.11 -27.96 -21.92
C ASN A 4 -11.12 -26.49 -22.29
N THR A 5 -12.11 -26.08 -23.08
CA THR A 5 -12.31 -24.69 -23.49
C THR A 5 -12.86 -23.90 -22.31
N ILE A 6 -11.97 -23.35 -21.48
CA ILE A 6 -12.33 -22.35 -20.47
C ILE A 6 -12.97 -21.18 -21.22
N SER A 7 -14.26 -20.94 -20.95
CA SER A 7 -15.04 -19.91 -21.65
C SER A 7 -14.47 -18.52 -21.35
N PRO A 8 -14.23 -17.66 -22.36
CA PRO A 8 -13.56 -16.36 -22.20
C PRO A 8 -14.26 -15.38 -21.24
N LYS A 9 -15.55 -15.61 -20.92
CA LYS A 9 -16.31 -14.84 -19.93
C LYS A 9 -15.73 -14.95 -18.50
N VAL A 10 -15.39 -16.17 -18.05
CA VAL A 10 -14.93 -16.39 -16.67
C VAL A 10 -13.59 -15.67 -16.43
N GLN A 11 -12.69 -15.67 -17.42
CA GLN A 11 -11.41 -14.98 -17.34
C GLN A 11 -11.55 -13.45 -17.32
N ALA A 12 -12.55 -12.89 -18.01
CA ALA A 12 -12.84 -11.45 -18.04
C ALA A 12 -13.48 -10.97 -16.73
N ASP A 13 -14.40 -11.74 -16.16
CA ASP A 13 -15.06 -11.40 -14.89
C ASP A 13 -14.05 -11.31 -13.73
N HIS A 14 -13.01 -12.14 -13.73
CA HIS A 14 -11.93 -12.08 -12.73
C HIS A 14 -11.02 -10.86 -12.84
N ILE A 15 -10.75 -10.36 -14.04
CA ILE A 15 -9.95 -9.14 -14.25
C ILE A 15 -10.77 -7.93 -13.82
N ASN A 16 -12.05 -7.87 -14.22
CA ASN A 16 -12.97 -6.80 -13.87
C ASN A 16 -13.16 -6.67 -12.34
N GLN A 17 -13.26 -7.77 -11.60
CA GLN A 17 -13.37 -7.72 -10.12
C GLN A 17 -12.11 -7.19 -9.41
N ARG A 18 -10.92 -7.38 -9.97
CA ARG A 18 -9.69 -6.76 -9.41
C ARG A 18 -9.64 -5.26 -9.65
N GLU A 19 -10.07 -4.84 -10.82
CA GLU A 19 -10.13 -3.42 -11.17
C GLU A 19 -11.22 -2.68 -10.39
N GLU A 20 -12.34 -3.33 -10.09
CA GLU A 20 -13.44 -2.75 -9.29
C GLU A 20 -13.13 -2.62 -7.79
N PHE A 21 -12.29 -3.49 -7.22
CA PHE A 21 -12.02 -3.50 -5.77
C PHE A 21 -10.95 -2.48 -5.33
N LYS A 22 -10.05 -2.08 -6.24
CA LYS A 22 -8.93 -1.18 -5.97
C LYS A 22 -9.34 0.28 -5.67
N PRO A 23 -10.33 0.90 -6.36
CA PRO A 23 -10.67 2.30 -6.17
C PRO A 23 -11.19 2.64 -4.76
N PRO A 24 -12.19 1.92 -4.18
CA PRO A 24 -12.72 2.26 -2.85
C PRO A 24 -11.67 2.15 -1.75
N LEU A 25 -10.93 1.03 -1.70
CA LEU A 25 -9.86 0.83 -0.71
C LEU A 25 -8.76 1.87 -0.84
N SER A 26 -8.35 2.23 -2.06
CA SER A 26 -7.29 3.22 -2.28
C SER A 26 -7.66 4.60 -1.74
N VAL A 27 -8.92 5.00 -1.88
CA VAL A 27 -9.42 6.28 -1.38
C VAL A 27 -9.44 6.27 0.15
N GLU A 28 -9.88 5.18 0.78
CA GLU A 28 -9.89 5.06 2.24
C GLU A 28 -8.49 5.02 2.86
N PHE A 29 -7.53 4.34 2.21
CA PHE A 29 -6.12 4.39 2.61
C PHE A 29 -5.58 5.81 2.55
N ARG A 30 -5.79 6.51 1.43
CA ARG A 30 -5.32 7.90 1.30
C ARG A 30 -5.97 8.84 2.31
N SER A 31 -7.28 8.72 2.52
CA SER A 31 -8.02 9.56 3.46
C SER A 31 -7.48 9.41 4.89
N SER A 32 -7.28 8.17 5.34
CA SER A 32 -6.75 7.92 6.68
C SER A 32 -5.30 8.40 6.82
N LEU A 33 -4.47 8.22 5.80
CA LEU A 33 -3.08 8.67 5.83
C LEU A 33 -2.96 10.20 5.84
N ASN A 34 -3.75 10.87 5.01
CA ASN A 34 -3.77 12.33 4.93
C ASN A 34 -4.20 12.94 6.27
N SER A 35 -5.11 12.29 6.98
CA SER A 35 -5.49 12.70 8.35
C SER A 35 -4.30 12.60 9.31
N ILE A 36 -3.54 11.50 9.29
CA ILE A 36 -2.33 11.35 10.11
C ILE A 36 -1.34 12.48 9.80
N LEU A 37 -0.97 12.66 8.53
CA LEU A 37 -0.01 13.69 8.10
C LEU A 37 -0.45 15.10 8.49
N CYS A 38 -1.74 15.43 8.30
CA CYS A 38 -2.29 16.73 8.63
C CYS A 38 -2.13 17.03 10.13
N TRP A 39 -2.58 16.12 11.00
CA TRP A 39 -2.48 16.32 12.45
C TRP A 39 -1.04 16.33 12.95
N THR A 40 -0.17 15.50 12.38
CA THR A 40 1.26 15.53 12.69
C THR A 40 1.89 16.86 12.32
N HIS A 41 1.61 17.42 11.14
CA HIS A 41 2.10 18.75 10.77
C HIS A 41 1.56 19.86 11.69
N LEU A 42 0.30 19.76 12.15
CA LEU A 42 -0.28 20.72 13.09
C LEU A 42 0.40 20.65 14.46
N LEU A 43 0.71 19.45 14.94
CA LEU A 43 1.46 19.21 16.18
C LEU A 43 2.88 19.80 16.10
N LEU A 44 3.60 19.58 15.00
CA LEU A 44 4.96 20.11 14.79
C LEU A 44 5.01 21.64 14.75
N ARG A 45 3.92 22.30 14.34
CA ARG A 45 3.84 23.77 14.38
C ARG A 45 3.76 24.33 15.80
N GLY A 46 3.43 23.52 16.81
CA GLY A 46 3.45 23.90 18.22
C GLY A 46 2.43 24.97 18.64
N ARG A 47 1.35 25.15 17.88
CA ARG A 47 0.31 26.19 18.13
C ARG A 47 -0.98 25.64 18.74
N LEU A 48 -0.97 24.41 19.25
CA LEU A 48 -2.15 23.73 19.77
C LEU A 48 -2.17 23.78 21.30
N ASP A 49 -3.35 24.00 21.89
CA ASP A 49 -3.53 23.80 23.32
C ASP A 49 -3.48 22.30 23.69
N GLN A 50 -3.39 22.00 24.98
CA GLN A 50 -3.27 20.63 25.48
C GLN A 50 -4.46 19.74 25.11
N SER A 51 -5.69 20.26 25.10
CA SER A 51 -6.87 19.48 24.72
C SER A 51 -6.86 19.14 23.23
N THR A 52 -6.45 20.10 22.38
CA THR A 52 -6.33 19.91 20.95
C THR A 52 -5.17 18.96 20.60
N MET A 53 -4.08 18.98 21.36
CA MET A 53 -2.99 17.99 21.21
C MET A 53 -3.47 16.56 21.51
N LEU A 54 -4.21 16.36 22.61
CA LEU A 54 -4.77 15.05 22.95
C LEU A 54 -5.73 14.55 21.85
N GLN A 55 -6.60 15.41 21.33
CA GLN A 55 -7.46 15.09 20.20
C GLN A 55 -6.63 14.69 18.96
N ALA A 56 -5.56 15.43 18.64
CA ALA A 56 -4.69 15.10 17.52
C ALA A 56 -4.10 13.69 17.66
N TYR A 57 -3.63 13.31 18.84
CA TYR A 57 -3.12 11.96 19.10
C TYR A 57 -4.19 10.89 18.94
N GLU A 58 -5.42 11.14 19.41
CA GLU A 58 -6.53 10.19 19.22
C GLU A 58 -6.89 10.00 17.75
N VAL A 59 -6.91 11.09 16.97
CA VAL A 59 -7.18 11.02 15.54
C VAL A 59 -6.06 10.26 14.81
N ILE A 60 -4.79 10.51 15.17
CA ILE A 60 -3.65 9.77 14.60
C ILE A 60 -3.77 8.27 14.92
N GLU A 61 -4.02 7.92 16.18
CA GLU A 61 -4.18 6.53 16.62
C GLU A 61 -5.33 5.83 15.88
N HIS A 62 -6.48 6.49 15.81
CA HIS A 62 -7.66 5.95 15.13
C HIS A 62 -7.37 5.67 13.65
N ASN A 63 -6.74 6.62 12.96
CA ASN A 63 -6.43 6.46 11.54
C ASN A 63 -5.34 5.41 11.28
N ALA A 64 -4.35 5.28 12.18
CA ALA A 64 -3.34 4.23 12.08
C ALA A 64 -3.97 2.83 12.29
N LYS A 65 -4.92 2.68 13.22
CA LYS A 65 -5.70 1.43 13.36
C LYS A 65 -6.54 1.14 12.12
N ARG A 66 -7.16 2.17 11.53
CA ARG A 66 -7.92 2.03 10.28
C ARG A 66 -7.04 1.58 9.11
N GLN A 67 -5.81 2.09 9.01
CA GLN A 67 -4.84 1.63 8.01
C GLN A 67 -4.46 0.15 8.18
N LEU A 68 -4.30 -0.34 9.42
CA LEU A 68 -4.05 -1.76 9.68
C LEU A 68 -5.22 -2.63 9.21
N LEU A 69 -6.46 -2.22 9.52
CA LEU A 69 -7.65 -2.94 9.07
C LEU A 69 -7.76 -3.00 7.54
N LEU A 70 -7.52 -1.87 6.86
CA LEU A 70 -7.52 -1.79 5.40
C LEU A 70 -6.42 -2.68 4.79
N LEU A 71 -5.25 -2.75 5.44
CA LEU A 71 -4.15 -3.62 5.02
C LEU A 71 -4.53 -5.09 5.15
N ASP A 72 -5.14 -5.48 6.26
CA ASP A 72 -5.62 -6.84 6.47
C ASP A 72 -6.70 -7.21 5.45
N GLN A 73 -7.62 -6.29 5.14
CA GLN A 73 -8.63 -6.48 4.08
C GLN A 73 -7.98 -6.68 2.70
N LEU A 74 -6.99 -5.85 2.34
CA LEU A 74 -6.25 -5.97 1.10
C LEU A 74 -5.53 -7.32 0.99
N LEU A 75 -4.86 -7.76 2.07
CA LEU A 75 -4.17 -9.05 2.10
C LEU A 75 -5.14 -10.22 2.01
N ASN A 76 -6.22 -10.18 2.78
CA ASN A 76 -7.24 -11.22 2.75
C ASN A 76 -7.83 -11.34 1.35
N TRP A 77 -8.12 -10.22 0.68
CA TRP A 77 -8.55 -10.21 -0.71
C TRP A 77 -7.51 -10.87 -1.64
N CYS A 78 -6.23 -10.48 -1.53
CA CYS A 78 -5.14 -11.08 -2.31
C CYS A 78 -5.00 -12.60 -2.11
N LEU A 79 -5.17 -13.08 -0.87
CA LEU A 79 -4.98 -14.50 -0.50
C LEU A 79 -6.21 -15.36 -0.82
N THR A 80 -7.43 -14.84 -0.60
CA THR A 80 -8.69 -15.57 -0.83
C THR A 80 -9.10 -15.61 -2.30
N SER A 81 -8.58 -14.68 -3.12
CA SER A 81 -8.77 -14.72 -4.57
C SER A 81 -8.35 -16.06 -5.22
N ASP A 82 -7.42 -16.80 -4.59
CA ASP A 82 -7.05 -18.16 -5.01
C ASP A 82 -7.97 -19.26 -4.46
N ALA A 83 -8.52 -19.07 -3.26
CA ALA A 83 -9.24 -20.11 -2.50
C ALA A 83 -10.69 -20.28 -2.92
N ILE A 84 -11.32 -19.23 -3.46
CA ILE A 84 -12.74 -19.24 -3.88
C ILE A 84 -12.91 -19.95 -5.24
N TYR A 85 -11.85 -20.11 -6.03
CA TYR A 85 -11.89 -20.76 -7.36
C TYR A 85 -10.83 -21.88 -7.54
N PRO A 86 -10.87 -22.94 -6.71
CA PRO A 86 -9.87 -24.00 -6.75
C PRO A 86 -9.91 -24.81 -8.06
N GLU A 87 -11.08 -24.91 -8.71
CA GLU A 87 -11.26 -25.67 -9.97
C GLU A 87 -10.55 -25.02 -11.18
N VAL A 88 -10.46 -23.68 -11.21
CA VAL A 88 -9.80 -22.93 -12.30
C VAL A 88 -8.29 -22.82 -12.03
N SER A 89 -7.89 -22.74 -10.75
CA SER A 89 -6.48 -22.64 -10.31
C SER A 89 -5.71 -23.95 -10.47
N LYS A 90 -6.36 -25.13 -10.43
CA LYS A 90 -5.69 -26.44 -10.64
C LYS A 90 -5.09 -26.62 -12.03
N HIS A 91 -5.60 -25.93 -13.05
CA HIS A 91 -5.14 -26.04 -14.44
C HIS A 91 -4.33 -24.83 -14.94
N LYS A 92 -4.20 -23.79 -14.11
CA LYS A 92 -3.42 -22.60 -14.47
C LYS A 92 -2.13 -22.62 -13.65
N GLN A 93 -1.01 -22.90 -14.29
CA GLN A 93 0.29 -22.54 -13.71
C GLN A 93 0.20 -21.06 -13.30
N PRO A 94 0.59 -20.69 -12.06
CA PRO A 94 0.55 -19.31 -11.65
C PRO A 94 1.37 -18.50 -12.66
N ASN A 95 0.74 -17.58 -13.39
CA ASN A 95 1.49 -16.71 -14.28
C ASN A 95 2.49 -15.93 -13.43
N VAL A 96 3.64 -15.62 -14.03
CA VAL A 96 4.76 -14.95 -13.35
C VAL A 96 4.29 -13.66 -12.68
N ASP A 97 3.39 -12.92 -13.32
CA ASP A 97 2.82 -11.67 -12.81
C ASP A 97 2.03 -11.84 -11.50
N CYS A 98 1.21 -12.90 -11.36
CA CYS A 98 0.43 -13.14 -10.14
C CYS A 98 1.34 -13.54 -8.97
N LYS A 99 2.37 -14.33 -9.24
CA LYS A 99 3.36 -14.71 -8.23
C LYS A 99 4.17 -13.50 -7.75
N GLN A 100 4.65 -12.67 -8.70
CA GLN A 100 5.40 -11.45 -8.39
C GLN A 100 4.55 -10.45 -7.60
N PHE A 101 3.29 -10.25 -8.00
CA PHE A 101 2.38 -9.36 -7.28
C PHE A 101 2.16 -9.82 -5.83
N LYS A 102 1.94 -11.12 -5.58
CA LYS A 102 1.79 -11.64 -4.21
C LYS A 102 3.03 -11.44 -3.36
N GLN A 103 4.21 -11.68 -3.93
CA GLN A 103 5.49 -11.46 -3.26
C GLN A 103 5.69 -9.98 -2.93
N PHE A 104 5.38 -9.09 -3.87
CA PHE A 104 5.43 -7.65 -3.67
C PHE A 104 4.48 -7.20 -2.56
N ILE A 105 3.21 -7.59 -2.61
CA ILE A 105 2.22 -7.25 -1.56
C ILE A 105 2.66 -7.76 -0.19
N SER A 106 3.22 -8.98 -0.11
CA SER A 106 3.75 -9.51 1.15
C SER A 106 4.89 -8.67 1.70
N SER A 107 5.85 -8.26 0.87
CA SER A 107 6.97 -7.41 1.27
C SER A 107 6.48 -6.04 1.73
N LEU A 108 5.65 -5.40 0.91
CA LEU A 108 5.05 -4.09 1.20
C LEU A 108 4.28 -4.12 2.51
N SER A 109 3.52 -5.19 2.76
CA SER A 109 2.72 -5.35 3.96
C SER A 109 3.55 -5.42 5.25
N ILE A 110 4.71 -6.08 5.21
CA ILE A 110 5.63 -6.12 6.36
C ILE A 110 6.09 -4.69 6.70
N GLU A 111 6.48 -3.92 5.69
CA GLU A 111 6.96 -2.56 5.88
C GLU A 111 5.84 -1.61 6.35
N PHE A 112 4.64 -1.79 5.80
CA PHE A 112 3.44 -1.05 6.18
C PHE A 112 3.11 -1.28 7.66
N ARG A 113 3.11 -2.54 8.12
CA ARG A 113 2.89 -2.88 9.54
C ARG A 113 3.97 -2.32 10.44
N SER A 114 5.24 -2.41 10.03
CA SER A 114 6.36 -1.85 10.79
C SER A 114 6.18 -0.34 11.03
N SER A 115 5.81 0.40 9.98
CA SER A 115 5.58 1.84 10.07
C SER A 115 4.34 2.19 10.90
N LEU A 116 3.23 1.47 10.73
CA LEU A 116 2.01 1.67 11.52
C LEU A 116 2.21 1.35 13.01
N ASN A 117 2.91 0.27 13.33
CA ASN A 117 3.23 -0.08 14.72
C ASN A 117 4.09 1.00 15.38
N SER A 118 5.03 1.59 14.63
CA SER A 118 5.82 2.72 15.12
C SER A 118 4.96 3.95 15.39
N ILE A 119 4.01 4.28 14.50
CA ILE A 119 3.07 5.39 14.71
C ILE A 119 2.22 5.15 15.96
N LEU A 120 1.65 3.96 16.11
CA LEU A 120 0.81 3.58 17.24
C LEU A 120 1.57 3.64 18.57
N CYS A 121 2.81 3.12 18.60
CA CYS A 121 3.65 3.14 19.79
C CYS A 121 3.94 4.58 20.26
N TRP A 122 4.43 5.45 19.36
CA TRP A 122 4.71 6.84 19.73
C TRP A 122 3.45 7.61 20.11
N THR A 123 2.34 7.37 19.40
CA THR A 123 1.06 8.01 19.72
C THR A 123 0.56 7.58 21.10
N HIS A 124 0.75 6.31 21.48
CA HIS A 124 0.40 5.82 22.81
C HIS A 124 1.23 6.54 23.89
N LEU A 125 2.55 6.62 23.74
CA LEU A 125 3.44 7.32 24.67
C LEU A 125 3.10 8.81 24.79
N LEU A 126 2.75 9.46 23.67
CA LEU A 126 2.30 10.86 23.65
C LEU A 126 1.00 11.06 24.44
N ARG A 127 0.07 10.08 24.41
CA ARG A 127 -1.20 10.14 25.15
C ARG A 127 -1.03 9.91 26.65
N GLU A 128 -0.02 9.17 27.08
CA GLU A 128 0.29 9.00 28.50
C GLU A 128 0.76 10.31 29.15
N GLY A 129 1.26 11.26 28.35
CA GLY A 129 1.63 12.61 28.80
C GLY A 129 2.85 12.66 29.70
N GLN A 130 3.66 11.59 29.73
CA GLN A 130 4.85 11.48 30.59
C GLN A 130 6.14 11.93 29.89
N LEU A 131 6.07 12.30 28.60
CA LEU A 131 7.22 12.72 27.81
C LEU A 131 7.57 14.19 28.08
N ASP A 132 8.86 14.50 28.16
CA ASP A 132 9.31 15.89 28.17
C ASP A 132 9.06 16.55 26.80
N GLN A 133 9.24 17.87 26.72
CA GLN A 133 8.98 18.64 25.51
C GLN A 133 9.87 18.22 24.32
N SER A 134 11.14 17.92 24.56
CA SER A 134 12.07 17.49 23.49
C SER A 134 11.66 16.13 22.95
N THR A 135 11.36 15.19 23.85
CA THR A 135 10.92 13.83 23.49
C THR A 135 9.55 13.85 22.80
N THR A 136 8.66 14.77 23.19
CA THR A 136 7.37 14.99 22.52
C THR A 136 7.57 15.41 21.07
N VAL A 137 8.43 16.39 20.79
CA VAL A 137 8.72 16.84 19.42
C VAL A 137 9.32 15.68 18.61
N GLN A 138 10.31 14.97 19.17
CA GLN A 138 10.93 13.82 18.50
C GLN A 138 9.91 12.72 18.16
N ALA A 139 9.00 12.40 19.08
CA ALA A 139 7.96 11.40 18.84
C ALA A 139 7.07 11.79 17.64
N VAL A 140 6.68 13.06 17.56
CA VAL A 140 5.86 13.58 16.45
C VAL A 140 6.65 13.56 15.12
N GLU A 141 7.94 13.90 15.11
CA GLU A 141 8.81 13.78 13.93
C GLU A 141 8.94 12.33 13.45
N VAL A 142 9.04 11.36 14.38
CA VAL A 142 9.06 9.94 14.01
C VAL A 142 7.73 9.53 13.37
N ILE A 143 6.59 9.99 13.92
CA ILE A 143 5.27 9.74 13.33
C ILE A 143 5.20 10.30 11.90
N GLU A 144 5.68 11.53 11.67
CA GLU A 144 5.71 12.17 10.35
C GLU A 144 6.52 11.37 9.35
N LYS A 145 7.74 10.97 9.75
CA LYS A 145 8.64 10.17 8.92
C LYS A 145 7.99 8.83 8.54
N LYS A 146 7.34 8.16 9.49
CA LYS A 146 6.67 6.88 9.25
C LYS A 146 5.43 7.05 8.36
N ALA A 147 4.64 8.09 8.56
CA ALA A 147 3.50 8.41 7.70
C ALA A 147 3.94 8.72 6.26
N SER A 148 5.08 9.40 6.09
CA SER A 148 5.66 9.67 4.77
C SER A 148 6.12 8.38 4.06
N VAL A 149 6.71 7.43 4.79
CA VAL A 149 7.03 6.09 4.25
C VAL A 149 5.75 5.37 3.81
N LEU A 150 4.71 5.37 4.63
CA LEU A 150 3.41 4.78 4.28
C LEU A 150 2.83 5.40 3.00
N ASN A 151 3.02 6.70 2.78
CA ASN A 151 2.55 7.37 1.56
C ASN A 151 3.28 6.84 0.33
N SER A 152 4.60 6.75 0.39
CA SER A 152 5.42 6.19 -0.70
C SER A 152 5.09 4.72 -0.99
N LEU A 153 4.81 3.92 0.05
CA LEU A 153 4.40 2.52 -0.12
C LEU A 153 3.01 2.42 -0.76
N LEU A 154 2.07 3.27 -0.33
CA LEU A 154 0.74 3.34 -0.91
C LEU A 154 0.80 3.73 -2.40
N ASP A 155 1.67 4.66 -2.77
CA ASP A 155 1.87 5.03 -4.17
C ASP A 155 2.46 3.87 -5.00
N GLN A 156 3.44 3.14 -4.46
CA GLN A 156 3.98 1.93 -5.10
C GLN A 156 2.90 0.86 -5.31
N LEU A 157 2.07 0.61 -4.30
CA LEU A 157 0.96 -0.32 -4.37
C LEU A 157 -0.02 0.05 -5.50
N LEU A 158 -0.36 1.32 -5.58
CA LEU A 158 -1.36 1.79 -6.54
C LEU A 158 -0.81 1.87 -7.97
N ASN A 159 0.50 2.05 -8.12
CA ASN A 159 1.18 2.14 -9.42
C ASN A 159 1.81 0.82 -9.92
N TRP A 160 1.66 -0.29 -9.20
CA TRP A 160 2.30 -1.60 -9.54
C TRP A 160 2.18 -2.03 -11.01
N HIS A 161 1.06 -1.74 -11.68
CA HIS A 161 0.86 -2.11 -13.09
C HIS A 161 1.73 -1.33 -14.09
N PHE A 162 2.24 -0.15 -13.72
CA PHE A 162 3.06 0.68 -14.61
C PHE A 162 4.54 0.32 -14.58
N THR A 163 5.01 -0.37 -13.53
CA THR A 163 6.44 -0.67 -13.36
C THR A 163 6.91 -1.96 -14.05
N HIS A 164 5.99 -2.82 -14.49
CA HIS A 164 6.31 -4.14 -15.07
C HIS A 164 6.30 -4.18 -16.61
N ASN A 165 5.96 -3.07 -17.28
CA ASN A 165 5.92 -3.00 -18.75
C ASN A 165 7.11 -2.26 -19.41
N ASP A 166 8.07 -1.75 -18.64
CA ASP A 166 9.16 -0.90 -19.17
C ASP A 166 10.52 -1.60 -19.33
N HIS A 167 10.54 -2.93 -19.47
CA HIS A 167 11.72 -3.67 -19.91
C HIS A 167 11.72 -3.96 -21.42
N GLY A 168 10.95 -3.20 -22.19
CA GLY A 168 10.62 -3.52 -23.57
C GLY A 168 11.00 -2.51 -24.65
N LEU A 169 11.85 -1.50 -24.42
CA LEU A 169 12.31 -0.61 -25.50
C LEU A 169 13.75 -0.10 -25.32
N THR A 170 14.72 -0.92 -25.70
CA THR A 170 15.93 -0.45 -26.38
C THR A 170 16.23 -1.37 -27.56
N VAL A 171 15.43 -1.23 -28.62
CA VAL A 171 15.84 -1.63 -29.96
C VAL A 171 16.91 -0.64 -30.41
N SER A 172 18.18 -0.92 -30.09
CA SER A 172 19.31 -0.36 -30.85
C SER A 172 19.62 -1.33 -31.98
N ASN A 173 18.73 -1.35 -32.97
CA ASN A 173 19.00 -1.95 -34.27
C ASN A 173 19.70 -0.87 -35.12
N GLU A 174 21.00 -0.64 -34.86
CA GLU A 174 21.82 0.08 -35.83
C GLU A 174 22.19 -0.90 -36.95
N LEU A 175 21.31 -0.94 -37.94
CA LEU A 175 21.65 -1.28 -39.31
C LEU A 175 22.67 -0.26 -39.82
N SER A 176 23.96 -0.49 -39.54
CA SER A 176 25.04 0.06 -40.36
C SER A 176 25.25 -0.87 -41.55
N ASN A 177 24.37 -0.71 -42.54
CA ASN A 177 24.59 -1.09 -43.93
C ASN A 177 24.09 0.08 -44.78
N GLY A 178 24.99 1.04 -44.98
CA GLY A 178 24.87 2.15 -45.92
C GLY A 178 26.13 2.16 -46.77
N HIS A 179 25.92 1.89 -48.04
CA HIS A 179 26.88 1.72 -49.12
C HIS A 179 27.57 3.05 -49.52
N ASP A 180 28.66 2.92 -50.28
CA ASP A 180 29.27 3.86 -51.24
C ASP A 180 30.29 4.91 -50.75
N LEU A 181 31.59 4.60 -50.92
CA LEU A 181 32.42 5.05 -52.06
C LEU A 181 33.73 4.23 -52.14
#